data_AF-A0A1M5UIZ7-F1
#
_entry.id   AF-A0A1M5UIZ7-F1
#
_cell.length_a   1.000
_cell.length_b   1.000
_cell.length_c   1.000
_cell.angle_alpha   90.00
_cell.angle_beta   90.00
_cell.angle_gamma   90.00
#
_symmetry.space_group_name_H-M   'P 1'
#
loop_
_entity.id
_entity.type
_entity.pdbx_description
1 polymer ?
#
loop_
_entity_poly.entity_id
_entity_poly.type
_entity_poly.pdbx_seq_one_letter_code
_entity_poly.pdbx_strand_id
1 'polypeptide(L)'
;MTNIPSVERRPHKLRLDIRWLSSEHEVLRKIAGNRQSLSNTIHFALDAAFPYPEHAFGQDILVGININRERLGLPLDRQPGDIDYLIVPIRNGSMLADRSIAIEAKVLRPTISNPGRNVNKMGGTQVRGLIRDGFPFVGLLHISVPESLPVELHWGVKELTGRILADGALEEKREVRKIDLFPLLSARRQYGRVSAIGLPDEIGYSVIGFSLSLDGQQFIGNTIGDNRRPTRNPATSERLIESINSLVKTEPSMFSLVEWYPSNG
;
A
#
# COMPACT_ATOMS: atom_id res chain seq x y z
N MET A 1 -30.11 -37.78 -37.14
CA MET A 1 -30.84 -36.91 -36.20
C MET A 1 -29.85 -36.32 -35.22
N THR A 2 -29.57 -35.04 -35.42
CA THR A 2 -28.77 -34.15 -34.58
C THR A 2 -29.45 -33.88 -33.24
N ASN A 3 -28.74 -34.01 -32.12
CA ASN A 3 -29.03 -33.27 -30.90
C ASN A 3 -27.84 -33.22 -29.94
N ILE A 4 -27.15 -32.08 -29.95
CA ILE A 4 -26.52 -31.44 -28.78
C ILE A 4 -27.06 -30.00 -28.86
N PRO A 5 -27.67 -29.42 -27.80
CA PRO A 5 -26.84 -28.76 -26.80
C PRO A 5 -27.33 -28.75 -25.34
N SER A 6 -26.34 -28.97 -24.47
CA SER A 6 -25.98 -28.22 -23.26
C SER A 6 -27.08 -27.63 -22.36
N VAL A 7 -27.02 -28.03 -21.09
CA VAL A 7 -27.18 -27.07 -19.99
C VAL A 7 -26.01 -27.31 -19.03
N GLU A 8 -24.88 -26.66 -19.31
CA GLU A 8 -23.91 -26.35 -18.27
C GLU A 8 -24.62 -25.49 -17.22
N ARG A 9 -24.78 -26.04 -16.02
CA ARG A 9 -25.22 -25.29 -14.86
C ARG A 9 -24.20 -24.16 -14.65
N ARG A 10 -24.63 -22.92 -14.86
CA ARG A 10 -23.88 -21.73 -14.45
C ARG A 10 -23.45 -21.94 -12.99
N PRO A 11 -22.17 -21.82 -12.64
CA PRO A 11 -21.78 -21.87 -11.24
C PRO A 11 -22.52 -20.73 -10.53
N HIS A 12 -23.18 -21.08 -9.42
CA HIS A 12 -23.78 -20.12 -8.50
C HIS A 12 -22.79 -18.96 -8.31
N LYS A 13 -23.26 -17.72 -8.54
CA LYS A 13 -22.53 -16.51 -8.13
C LYS A 13 -22.28 -16.63 -6.63
N LEU A 14 -21.12 -17.15 -6.24
CA LEU A 14 -20.60 -17.01 -4.90
C LEU A 14 -20.60 -15.51 -4.63
N ARG A 15 -21.48 -15.09 -3.72
CA ARG A 15 -21.58 -13.70 -3.32
C ARG A 15 -20.30 -13.42 -2.54
N LEU A 16 -19.30 -12.87 -3.22
CA LEU A 16 -17.99 -12.55 -2.65
C LEU A 16 -18.19 -11.69 -1.41
N ASP A 17 -17.80 -12.19 -0.24
CA ASP A 17 -17.90 -11.45 1.01
C ASP A 17 -16.73 -10.48 1.15
N ILE A 18 -16.76 -9.41 0.36
CA ILE A 18 -15.75 -8.35 0.32
C ILE A 18 -16.06 -7.21 1.28
N ARG A 19 -16.81 -7.47 2.37
CA ARG A 19 -17.19 -6.44 3.36
C ARG A 19 -15.99 -5.70 3.93
N TRP A 20 -14.86 -6.38 4.12
CA TRP A 20 -13.64 -5.77 4.63
C TRP A 20 -13.15 -4.62 3.75
N LEU A 21 -13.36 -4.68 2.42
CA LEU A 21 -12.98 -3.59 1.54
C LEU A 21 -13.70 -2.31 1.90
N SER A 22 -14.93 -2.35 2.42
CA SER A 22 -15.70 -1.14 2.72
C SER A 22 -15.03 -0.23 3.79
N SER A 23 -14.15 -0.78 4.61
CA SER A 23 -13.44 -0.05 5.67
C SER A 23 -12.01 0.25 5.24
N GLU A 24 -11.61 1.52 5.22
CA GLU A 24 -10.22 1.93 4.98
C GLU A 24 -9.27 1.29 6.00
N HIS A 25 -9.65 1.28 7.28
CA HIS A 25 -8.89 0.65 8.35
C HIS A 25 -8.63 -0.84 8.11
N GLU A 26 -9.64 -1.60 7.65
CA GLU A 26 -9.49 -3.03 7.35
C GLU A 26 -8.54 -3.26 6.16
N VAL A 27 -8.60 -2.40 5.13
CA VAL A 27 -7.68 -2.45 3.99
C VAL A 27 -6.24 -2.23 4.46
N LEU A 28 -6.01 -1.18 5.25
CA LEU A 28 -4.69 -0.88 5.80
C LEU A 28 -4.17 -1.99 6.70
N ARG A 29 -5.03 -2.61 7.52
CA ARG A 29 -4.63 -3.74 8.36
C ARG A 29 -4.22 -4.95 7.53
N LYS A 30 -4.96 -5.27 6.46
CA LYS A 30 -4.60 -6.37 5.56
C LYS A 30 -3.31 -6.11 4.78
N ILE A 31 -3.05 -4.87 4.37
CA ILE A 31 -1.77 -4.48 3.76
C ILE A 31 -0.65 -4.67 4.78
N ALA A 32 -0.79 -4.13 5.99
CA ALA A 32 0.22 -4.22 7.05
C ALA A 32 0.49 -5.68 7.49
N GLY A 33 -0.53 -6.54 7.47
CA GLY A 33 -0.40 -7.96 7.78
C GLY A 33 0.28 -8.81 6.70
N ASN A 34 0.60 -8.24 5.53
CA ASN A 34 1.32 -8.93 4.47
C ASN A 34 2.59 -8.15 4.12
N ARG A 35 3.77 -8.70 4.45
CA ARG A 35 5.06 -8.02 4.27
C ARG A 35 5.31 -7.54 2.84
N GLN A 36 4.93 -8.34 1.84
CA GLN A 36 5.11 -7.99 0.44
C GLN A 36 4.22 -6.80 0.05
N SER A 37 2.93 -6.85 0.40
CA SER A 37 1.99 -5.76 0.16
C SER A 37 2.40 -4.50 0.88
N LEU A 38 2.80 -4.60 2.15
CA LEU A 38 3.26 -3.48 2.96
C LEU A 38 4.52 -2.85 2.34
N SER A 39 5.55 -3.66 2.06
CA SER A 39 6.81 -3.21 1.44
C SER A 39 6.53 -2.40 0.17
N ASN A 40 5.77 -2.96 -0.77
CA ASN A 40 5.43 -2.27 -2.02
C ASN A 40 4.64 -0.97 -1.81
N THR A 41 3.87 -0.90 -0.73
CA THR A 41 3.03 0.25 -0.41
C THR A 41 3.83 1.40 0.21
N ILE A 42 4.76 1.09 1.12
CA ILE A 42 5.47 2.11 1.92
C ILE A 42 6.89 2.41 1.42
N HIS A 43 7.42 1.62 0.48
CA HIS A 43 8.80 1.72 0.01
C HIS A 43 9.20 3.15 -0.39
N PHE A 44 8.30 3.90 -1.05
CA PHE A 44 8.57 5.28 -1.48
C PHE A 44 8.97 6.21 -0.33
N ALA A 45 8.42 6.01 0.87
CA ALA A 45 8.73 6.82 2.04
C ALA A 45 9.84 6.18 2.88
N LEU A 46 9.89 4.86 2.96
CA LEU A 46 10.93 4.14 3.70
C LEU A 46 12.31 4.33 3.06
N ASP A 47 12.39 4.35 1.74
CA ASP A 47 13.62 4.64 0.98
C ASP A 47 14.15 6.05 1.24
N ALA A 48 13.25 7.03 1.41
CA ALA A 48 13.64 8.39 1.76
C ALA A 48 14.19 8.51 3.19
N ALA A 49 13.66 7.70 4.13
CA ALA A 49 14.14 7.64 5.50
C ALA A 49 15.51 6.96 5.63
N PHE A 50 15.92 6.18 4.63
CA PHE A 50 17.17 5.43 4.59
C PHE A 50 17.89 5.61 3.24
N PRO A 51 18.43 6.81 2.97
CA PRO A 51 19.19 7.03 1.75
C PRO A 51 20.49 6.20 1.77
N TYR A 52 21.01 5.89 0.57
CA TYR A 52 22.28 5.21 0.39
C TYR A 52 23.40 5.83 1.25
N PRO A 53 24.24 5.03 1.92
CA PRO A 53 24.42 3.58 1.78
C PRO A 53 23.49 2.71 2.64
N GLU A 54 22.56 3.31 3.40
CA GLU A 54 21.55 2.54 4.12
C GLU A 54 20.53 1.95 3.12
N HIS A 55 19.89 0.85 3.50
CA HIS A 55 18.88 0.20 2.67
C HIS A 55 17.55 0.20 3.42
N ALA A 56 16.46 0.64 2.78
CA ALA A 56 15.13 0.77 3.38
C ALA A 56 14.63 -0.45 4.18
N PHE A 57 15.04 -1.65 3.76
CA PHE A 57 14.64 -2.92 4.36
C PHE A 57 15.72 -3.53 5.26
N GLY A 58 16.79 -2.81 5.56
CA GLY A 58 17.84 -3.24 6.49
C GLY A 58 17.47 -3.05 7.97
N GLN A 59 16.34 -2.40 8.25
CA GLN A 59 15.84 -2.03 9.56
C GLN A 59 14.40 -2.52 9.68
N ASP A 60 14.10 -3.21 10.77
CA ASP A 60 12.72 -3.57 11.09
C ASP A 60 11.90 -2.31 11.38
N ILE A 61 10.58 -2.41 11.31
CA ILE A 61 9.71 -1.26 11.53
C ILE A 61 8.57 -1.59 12.49
N LEU A 62 8.14 -0.60 13.24
CA LEU A 62 6.85 -0.59 13.93
C LEU A 62 5.84 0.12 13.06
N VAL A 63 4.65 -0.47 12.91
CA VAL A 63 3.55 0.11 12.14
C VAL A 63 2.35 0.31 13.05
N GLY A 64 2.00 1.57 13.28
CA GLY A 64 0.74 2.00 13.88
C GLY A 64 -0.28 2.33 12.80
N ILE A 65 -1.55 1.98 13.02
CA ILE A 65 -2.65 2.22 12.08
C ILE A 65 -3.70 3.10 12.75
N ASN A 66 -4.12 4.18 12.09
CA ASN A 66 -5.10 5.15 12.59
C ASN A 66 -4.72 5.70 13.98
N ILE A 67 -3.49 6.19 14.10
CA ILE A 67 -3.01 6.78 15.36
C ILE A 67 -3.68 8.15 15.52
N ASN A 68 -4.50 8.30 16.56
CA ASN A 68 -5.13 9.58 16.86
C ASN A 68 -4.06 10.63 17.19
N ARG A 69 -4.14 11.81 16.55
CA ARG A 69 -3.15 12.89 16.71
C ARG A 69 -3.02 13.39 18.16
N GLU A 70 -4.05 13.31 18.98
CA GLU A 70 -4.02 13.71 20.39
C GLU A 70 -3.05 12.87 21.21
N ARG A 71 -2.88 11.59 20.84
CA ARG A 71 -1.89 10.69 21.46
C ARG A 71 -0.45 11.19 21.25
N LEU A 72 -0.24 12.05 20.27
CA LEU A 72 1.03 12.70 19.96
C LEU A 72 1.09 14.14 20.50
N GLY A 73 0.09 14.56 21.31
CA GLY A 73 0.00 15.92 21.85
C GLY A 73 -0.31 16.98 20.80
N LEU A 74 -0.86 16.59 19.65
CA LEU A 74 -1.21 17.51 18.56
C LEU A 74 -2.63 18.08 18.72
N PRO A 75 -2.88 19.35 18.33
CA PRO A 75 -4.19 20.00 18.52
C PRO A 75 -5.32 19.35 17.71
N LEU A 76 -6.50 19.14 18.30
CA LEU A 76 -7.66 18.52 17.65
C LEU A 76 -8.28 19.32 16.49
N ASP A 77 -8.12 20.63 16.49
CA ASP A 77 -8.73 21.55 15.52
C ASP A 77 -8.00 21.57 14.17
N ARG A 78 -6.98 20.72 14.00
CA ARG A 78 -6.14 20.64 12.81
C ARG A 78 -6.33 19.34 12.06
N GLN A 79 -6.01 19.37 10.77
CA GLN A 79 -6.01 18.19 9.89
C GLN A 79 -4.58 17.65 9.74
N PRO A 80 -4.41 16.32 9.58
CA PRO A 80 -5.47 15.29 9.61
C PRO A 80 -5.94 15.00 11.03
N GLY A 81 -7.10 14.35 11.20
CA GLY A 81 -7.59 13.96 12.52
C GLY A 81 -6.79 12.78 13.10
N ASP A 82 -6.66 11.71 12.32
CA ASP A 82 -5.84 10.55 12.64
C ASP A 82 -4.71 10.40 11.62
N ILE A 83 -3.63 9.71 12.00
CA ILE A 83 -2.54 9.32 11.11
C ILE A 83 -2.80 7.89 10.64
N ASP A 84 -3.08 7.70 9.34
CA ASP A 84 -3.47 6.39 8.79
C ASP A 84 -2.37 5.33 8.96
N TYR A 85 -1.12 5.66 8.62
CA TYR A 85 0.05 4.91 9.07
C TYR A 85 1.08 5.79 9.77
N LEU A 86 1.49 5.37 10.96
CA LEU A 86 2.68 5.88 11.65
C LEU A 86 3.73 4.77 11.68
N ILE A 87 4.82 4.96 10.94
CA ILE A 87 5.88 3.97 10.82
C ILE A 87 7.11 4.48 11.57
N VAL A 88 7.64 3.67 12.49
CA VAL A 88 8.82 3.99 13.28
C VAL A 88 9.88 2.92 13.04
N PRO A 89 10.98 3.25 12.35
CA PRO A 89 12.04 2.27 12.14
C PRO A 89 12.77 1.89 13.43
N ILE A 90 13.30 0.67 13.46
CA ILE A 90 14.07 0.09 14.56
C ILE A 90 15.43 -0.37 14.02
N ARG A 91 16.50 -0.04 14.75
CA ARG A 91 17.84 -0.58 14.50
C ARG A 91 18.42 -1.12 15.80
N ASN A 92 18.80 -2.40 15.79
CA ASN A 92 19.41 -3.07 16.95
C ASN A 92 18.60 -2.87 18.24
N GLY A 93 17.26 -3.01 18.16
CA GLY A 93 16.34 -2.80 19.28
C GLY A 93 16.12 -1.34 19.69
N SER A 94 16.78 -0.38 19.06
CA SER A 94 16.60 1.06 19.31
C SER A 94 15.69 1.71 18.27
N MET A 95 14.73 2.51 18.71
CA MET A 95 13.84 3.26 17.82
C MET A 95 14.56 4.44 17.16
N LEU A 96 14.27 4.65 15.88
CA LEU A 96 14.73 5.80 15.09
C LEU A 96 13.57 6.77 14.85
N ALA A 97 13.02 7.35 15.92
CA ALA A 97 11.83 8.21 15.82
C ALA A 97 12.07 9.50 15.03
N ASP A 98 13.32 9.96 14.93
CA ASP A 98 13.75 11.07 14.07
C ASP A 98 13.67 10.75 12.57
N ARG A 99 13.44 9.46 12.24
CA ARG A 99 13.16 8.90 10.92
C ARG A 99 11.75 8.33 10.80
N SER A 100 10.86 8.71 11.72
CA SER A 100 9.46 8.31 11.64
C SER A 100 8.77 8.83 10.38
N ILE A 101 7.83 8.05 9.88
CA ILE A 101 7.10 8.31 8.65
C ILE A 101 5.61 8.36 8.97
N ALA A 102 4.93 9.45 8.60
CA ALA A 102 3.49 9.57 8.67
C ALA A 102 2.89 9.51 7.26
N ILE A 103 1.93 8.62 7.03
CA ILE A 103 1.26 8.47 5.73
C ILE A 103 -0.24 8.68 5.92
N GLU A 104 -0.81 9.55 5.08
CA GLU A 104 -2.24 9.60 4.81
C GLU A 104 -2.55 8.63 3.67
N ALA A 105 -3.50 7.73 3.87
CA ALA A 105 -3.94 6.76 2.89
C ALA A 105 -5.34 7.09 2.36
N LYS A 106 -5.60 6.74 1.10
CA LYS A 106 -6.90 6.94 0.44
C LYS A 106 -7.25 5.70 -0.35
N VAL A 107 -8.29 4.99 0.07
CA VAL A 107 -8.72 3.75 -0.60
C VAL A 107 -9.81 4.01 -1.62
N LEU A 108 -9.58 3.59 -2.86
CA LEU A 108 -10.49 3.67 -3.99
C LEU A 108 -10.99 2.29 -4.39
N ARG A 109 -12.27 2.23 -4.74
CA ARG A 109 -12.94 0.98 -5.15
C ARG A 109 -13.70 1.19 -6.46
N PRO A 110 -13.00 1.39 -7.59
CA PRO A 110 -13.63 1.50 -8.89
C PRO A 110 -14.40 0.24 -9.24
N THR A 111 -15.51 0.40 -9.96
CA THR A 111 -16.28 -0.70 -10.53
C THR A 111 -16.19 -0.63 -12.06
N ILE A 112 -16.47 -1.72 -12.75
CA ILE A 112 -16.64 -1.80 -14.20
C ILE A 112 -17.69 -0.79 -14.67
N SER A 113 -18.77 -0.61 -13.91
CA SER A 113 -19.82 0.37 -14.19
C SER A 113 -19.39 1.82 -13.92
N ASN A 114 -18.37 2.04 -13.09
CA ASN A 114 -17.83 3.36 -12.78
C ASN A 114 -16.28 3.30 -12.65
N PRO A 115 -15.57 3.10 -13.76
CA PRO A 115 -14.13 2.86 -13.74
C PRO A 115 -13.33 4.15 -13.48
N GLY A 116 -13.99 5.31 -13.53
CA GLY A 116 -13.43 6.62 -13.25
C GLY A 116 -13.59 7.09 -11.79
N ARG A 117 -14.20 6.25 -10.93
CA ARG A 117 -14.49 6.58 -9.52
C ARG A 117 -13.29 7.21 -8.84
N ASN A 118 -13.54 8.30 -8.13
CA ASN A 118 -12.51 9.03 -7.40
C ASN A 118 -12.72 8.96 -5.89
N VAL A 119 -11.68 9.34 -5.14
CA VAL A 119 -11.83 9.72 -3.74
C VAL A 119 -12.56 11.07 -3.63
N ASN A 120 -13.36 11.21 -2.59
CA ASN A 120 -14.06 12.48 -2.30
C ASN A 120 -13.08 13.60 -1.94
N LYS A 121 -11.97 13.26 -1.28
CA LYS A 121 -10.88 14.17 -0.93
C LYS A 121 -9.56 13.53 -1.31
N MET A 122 -8.70 14.26 -2.01
CA MET A 122 -7.44 13.74 -2.54
C MET A 122 -6.35 13.51 -1.47
N GLY A 123 -6.53 14.01 -0.25
CA GLY A 123 -5.55 13.87 0.85
C GLY A 123 -4.52 15.01 0.93
N GLY A 124 -4.52 15.96 -0.01
CA GLY A 124 -3.51 17.03 -0.08
C GLY A 124 -3.48 17.95 1.14
N THR A 125 -4.64 18.32 1.69
CA THR A 125 -4.70 19.16 2.90
C THR A 125 -4.17 18.43 4.12
N GLN A 126 -4.49 17.13 4.23
CA GLN A 126 -4.05 16.27 5.32
C GLN A 126 -2.54 16.12 5.36
N VAL A 127 -1.90 15.76 4.25
CA VAL A 127 -0.43 15.61 4.23
C VAL A 127 0.31 16.92 4.45
N ARG A 128 -0.24 18.06 3.97
CA ARG A 128 0.30 19.39 4.33
C ARG A 128 0.11 19.72 5.82
N GLY A 129 -0.90 19.14 6.45
CA GLY A 129 -1.09 19.17 7.90
C GLY A 129 0.02 18.42 8.64
N LEU A 130 0.30 17.19 8.22
CA LEU A 130 1.38 16.37 8.79
C LEU A 130 2.76 17.04 8.70
N ILE A 131 3.08 17.69 7.57
CA ILE A 131 4.32 18.47 7.45
C ILE A 131 4.34 19.63 8.46
N ARG A 132 3.22 20.35 8.61
CA ARG A 132 3.08 21.46 9.56
C ARG A 132 3.12 21.01 11.02
N ASP A 133 2.64 19.80 11.30
CA ASP A 133 2.75 19.17 12.62
C ASP A 133 4.19 18.74 12.94
N GLY A 134 5.07 18.68 11.94
CA GLY A 134 6.51 18.49 12.12
C GLY A 134 6.98 17.04 11.98
N PHE A 135 6.22 16.17 11.29
CA PHE A 135 6.68 14.80 11.02
C PHE A 135 7.93 14.80 10.11
N PRO A 136 8.95 13.95 10.37
CA PRO A 136 10.18 13.92 9.58
C PRO A 136 9.99 13.55 8.12
N PHE A 137 9.17 12.54 7.85
CA PHE A 137 8.83 12.08 6.51
C PHE A 137 7.32 11.94 6.38
N VAL A 138 6.77 12.49 5.30
CA VAL A 138 5.32 12.48 5.06
C VAL A 138 5.00 11.88 3.70
N GLY A 139 3.98 11.02 3.66
CA GLY A 139 3.52 10.36 2.44
C GLY A 139 2.02 10.52 2.20
N LEU A 140 1.64 10.61 0.92
CA LEU A 140 0.27 10.41 0.46
C LEU A 140 0.17 9.08 -0.30
N LEU A 141 -0.67 8.18 0.16
CA LEU A 141 -0.85 6.87 -0.43
C LEU A 141 -2.25 6.72 -1.02
N HIS A 142 -2.36 6.44 -2.32
CA HIS A 142 -3.62 6.08 -2.96
C HIS A 142 -3.64 4.60 -3.29
N ILE A 143 -4.59 3.88 -2.68
CA ILE A 143 -4.75 2.43 -2.84
C ILE A 143 -5.98 2.18 -3.70
N SER A 144 -5.80 1.69 -4.91
CA SER A 144 -6.89 1.30 -5.78
C SER A 144 -7.14 -0.20 -5.71
N VAL A 145 -8.32 -0.60 -5.23
CA VAL A 145 -8.77 -1.99 -5.24
C VAL A 145 -10.06 -2.08 -6.07
N PRO A 146 -9.96 -2.16 -7.41
CA PRO A 146 -11.13 -2.29 -8.25
C PRO A 146 -11.75 -3.68 -8.12
N GLU A 147 -13.01 -3.80 -8.52
CA GLU A 147 -13.58 -5.13 -8.78
C GLU A 147 -12.84 -5.83 -9.92
N SER A 148 -12.79 -7.17 -9.89
CA SER A 148 -12.11 -7.94 -10.93
C SER A 148 -12.84 -7.84 -12.27
N LEU A 149 -12.08 -7.69 -13.35
CA LEU A 149 -12.64 -7.83 -14.69
C LEU A 149 -13.07 -9.28 -14.95
N PRO A 150 -14.13 -9.48 -15.76
CA PRO A 150 -14.41 -10.77 -16.37
C PRO A 150 -13.17 -11.33 -17.08
N VAL A 151 -12.95 -12.65 -16.98
CA VAL A 151 -11.75 -13.35 -17.49
C VAL A 151 -11.59 -13.21 -19.01
N GLU A 152 -12.68 -12.97 -19.73
CA GLU A 152 -12.71 -12.66 -21.16
C GLU A 152 -12.09 -11.29 -21.49
N LEU A 153 -12.02 -10.36 -20.53
CA LEU A 153 -11.42 -9.04 -20.69
C LEU A 153 -9.96 -8.98 -20.19
N HIS A 154 -9.42 -10.08 -19.66
CA HIS A 154 -8.03 -10.12 -19.20
C HIS A 154 -7.06 -10.11 -20.38
N TRP A 155 -5.92 -9.43 -20.21
CA TRP A 155 -4.87 -9.42 -21.22
C TRP A 155 -4.16 -10.77 -21.22
N GLY A 156 -4.21 -11.48 -22.35
CA GLY A 156 -3.36 -12.64 -22.62
C GLY A 156 -1.91 -12.23 -22.89
N VAL A 157 -1.02 -12.55 -21.95
CA VAL A 157 0.43 -12.41 -22.07
C VAL A 157 1.02 -13.76 -22.44
N LYS A 158 1.77 -13.82 -23.55
CA LYS A 158 2.52 -15.01 -23.93
C LYS A 158 3.76 -15.10 -23.04
N GLU A 159 3.81 -16.10 -22.18
CA GLU A 159 4.98 -16.41 -21.36
C GLU A 159 5.74 -17.58 -21.98
N LEU A 160 7.06 -17.41 -22.05
CA LEU A 160 8.00 -18.49 -22.33
C LEU A 160 8.74 -18.76 -21.03
N THR A 161 8.49 -19.91 -20.42
CA THR A 161 9.26 -20.38 -19.28
C THR A 161 10.20 -21.49 -19.74
N GLY A 162 11.38 -21.55 -19.15
CA GLY A 162 12.37 -22.58 -19.45
C GLY A 162 12.83 -23.23 -18.16
N ARG A 163 13.01 -24.55 -18.15
CA ARG A 163 13.74 -25.24 -17.09
C ARG A 163 14.88 -26.05 -17.67
N ILE A 164 16.02 -26.04 -16.99
CA ILE A 164 17.15 -26.91 -17.32
C ILE A 164 16.88 -28.27 -16.69
N LEU A 165 16.86 -29.32 -17.50
CA LEU A 165 16.69 -30.71 -17.08
C LEU A 165 18.01 -31.26 -16.53
N ALA A 166 17.93 -32.42 -15.86
CA ALA A 166 19.10 -33.06 -15.23
C ALA A 166 20.21 -33.43 -16.23
N ASP A 167 19.87 -33.60 -17.50
CA ASP A 167 20.79 -33.87 -18.61
C ASP A 167 21.35 -32.59 -19.27
N GLY A 168 21.01 -31.41 -18.75
CA GLY A 168 21.42 -30.12 -19.30
C GLY A 168 20.57 -29.63 -20.46
N ALA A 169 19.53 -30.37 -20.89
CA ALA A 169 18.61 -29.91 -21.92
C ALA A 169 17.71 -28.77 -21.40
N LEU A 170 17.41 -27.80 -22.25
CA LEU A 170 16.42 -26.76 -21.97
C LEU A 170 15.04 -27.23 -22.39
N GLU A 171 14.13 -27.39 -21.44
CA GLU A 171 12.72 -27.60 -21.71
C GLU A 171 12.00 -26.25 -21.70
N GLU A 172 11.46 -25.84 -22.86
CA GLU A 172 10.65 -24.63 -22.99
C GLU A 172 9.15 -24.93 -22.88
N LYS A 173 8.45 -24.16 -22.07
CA LYS A 173 6.99 -24.18 -21.96
C LYS A 173 6.43 -22.83 -22.41
N ARG A 174 5.54 -22.87 -23.40
CA ARG A 174 4.83 -21.70 -23.92
C ARG A 174 3.43 -21.69 -23.35
N GLU A 175 3.10 -20.64 -22.60
CA GLU A 175 1.79 -20.49 -21.98
C GLU A 175 1.20 -19.11 -22.30
N VAL A 176 -0.12 -19.00 -22.29
CA VAL A 176 -0.80 -17.70 -22.32
C VAL A 176 -1.38 -17.45 -20.95
N ARG A 177 -0.77 -16.53 -20.21
CA ARG A 177 -1.24 -16.09 -18.92
C ARG A 177 -2.24 -14.96 -19.09
N LYS A 178 -3.40 -15.06 -18.44
CA LYS A 178 -4.39 -13.99 -18.40
C LYS A 178 -4.13 -13.08 -17.20
N ILE A 179 -4.04 -11.77 -17.44
CA ILE A 179 -3.78 -10.77 -16.41
C ILE A 179 -4.90 -9.72 -16.41
N ASP A 180 -5.48 -9.49 -15.24
CA ASP A 180 -6.40 -8.37 -15.03
C ASP A 180 -5.62 -7.05 -14.92
N LEU A 181 -5.80 -6.17 -15.89
CA LEU A 181 -5.14 -4.86 -15.93
C LEU A 181 -5.90 -3.76 -15.20
N PHE A 182 -7.12 -4.00 -14.73
CA PHE A 182 -7.93 -2.92 -14.16
C PHE A 182 -7.28 -2.25 -12.94
N PRO A 183 -6.60 -2.98 -12.02
CA PRO A 183 -5.80 -2.34 -10.98
C PRO A 183 -4.75 -1.37 -11.51
N LEU A 184 -4.02 -1.74 -12.57
CA LEU A 184 -3.02 -0.89 -13.22
C LEU A 184 -3.63 0.35 -13.86
N LEU A 185 -4.70 0.18 -14.63
CA LEU A 185 -5.36 1.29 -15.30
C LEU A 185 -5.97 2.28 -14.28
N SER A 186 -6.52 1.77 -13.19
CA SER A 186 -7.04 2.60 -12.12
C SER A 186 -5.94 3.35 -11.38
N ALA A 187 -4.85 2.67 -11.02
CA ALA A 187 -3.69 3.30 -10.39
C ALA A 187 -3.13 4.44 -11.24
N ARG A 188 -2.93 4.21 -12.55
CA ARG A 188 -2.44 5.25 -13.48
C ARG A 188 -3.33 6.49 -13.54
N ARG A 189 -4.66 6.32 -13.55
CA ARG A 189 -5.60 7.45 -13.51
C ARG A 189 -5.47 8.24 -12.22
N GLN A 190 -5.30 7.55 -11.09
CA GLN A 190 -5.12 8.19 -9.79
C GLN A 190 -3.77 8.88 -9.67
N TYR A 191 -2.70 8.30 -10.21
CA TYR A 191 -1.39 8.94 -10.30
C TYR A 191 -1.47 10.31 -10.98
N GLY A 192 -2.12 10.40 -12.15
CA GLY A 192 -2.30 11.69 -12.84
C GLY A 192 -3.05 12.74 -12.02
N ARG A 193 -3.95 12.32 -11.12
CA ARG A 193 -4.68 13.22 -10.22
C ARG A 193 -3.83 13.63 -9.02
N VAL A 194 -3.09 12.69 -8.44
CA VAL A 194 -2.19 12.95 -7.30
C VAL A 194 -1.06 13.88 -7.71
N SER A 195 -0.44 13.67 -8.87
CA SER A 195 0.61 14.54 -9.39
C SER A 195 0.11 15.97 -9.64
N ALA A 196 -1.14 16.12 -10.10
CA ALA A 196 -1.78 17.42 -10.31
C ALA A 196 -2.09 18.21 -9.02
N ILE A 197 -1.98 17.60 -7.83
CA ILE A 197 -2.16 18.31 -6.54
C ILE A 197 -1.05 19.36 -6.33
N GLY A 198 0.13 19.18 -6.95
CA GLY A 198 1.27 20.08 -6.74
C GLY A 198 1.79 20.02 -5.30
N LEU A 199 1.98 18.81 -4.78
CA LEU A 199 2.57 18.60 -3.45
C LEU A 199 4.05 19.03 -3.46
N PRO A 200 4.55 19.67 -2.37
CA PRO A 200 5.95 20.05 -2.27
C PRO A 200 6.83 18.80 -2.13
N ASP A 201 8.13 18.93 -2.32
CA ASP A 201 9.05 17.78 -2.41
C ASP A 201 9.22 17.03 -1.09
N GLU A 202 8.95 17.68 0.04
CA GLU A 202 8.93 17.06 1.38
C GLU A 202 7.80 16.04 1.54
N ILE A 203 6.83 16.02 0.63
CA ILE A 203 5.70 15.09 0.66
C ILE A 203 5.85 14.08 -0.46
N GLY A 204 6.15 12.84 -0.09
CA GLY A 204 6.15 11.72 -1.01
C GLY A 204 4.73 11.33 -1.39
N TYR A 205 4.58 10.60 -2.48
CA TYR A 205 3.32 9.92 -2.75
C TYR A 205 3.53 8.60 -3.46
N SER A 206 2.59 7.68 -3.30
CA SER A 206 2.55 6.42 -4.02
C SER A 206 1.12 6.10 -4.43
N VAL A 207 0.96 5.59 -5.63
CA VAL A 207 -0.32 5.09 -6.13
C VAL A 207 -0.15 3.63 -6.50
N ILE A 208 -0.94 2.78 -5.85
CA ILE A 208 -0.84 1.33 -5.97
C ILE A 208 -2.20 0.73 -6.29
N GLY A 209 -2.27 -0.08 -7.33
CA GLY A 209 -3.42 -0.89 -7.67
C GLY A 209 -3.23 -2.30 -7.12
N PHE A 210 -4.22 -2.86 -6.43
CA PHE A 210 -4.19 -4.24 -5.97
C PHE A 210 -5.18 -5.12 -6.73
N SER A 211 -4.74 -6.32 -7.09
CA SER A 211 -5.59 -7.41 -7.58
C SER A 211 -6.05 -8.28 -6.41
N LEU A 212 -7.30 -8.73 -6.47
CA LEU A 212 -7.87 -9.64 -5.47
C LEU A 212 -7.84 -11.09 -5.95
N SER A 213 -7.74 -12.02 -4.99
CA SER A 213 -8.02 -13.44 -5.20
C SER A 213 -9.44 -13.66 -5.70
N LEU A 214 -9.70 -14.84 -6.29
CA LEU A 214 -11.03 -15.20 -6.80
C LEU A 214 -12.13 -15.12 -5.74
N ASP A 215 -11.81 -15.38 -4.46
CA ASP A 215 -12.71 -15.27 -3.32
C ASP A 215 -12.77 -13.85 -2.70
N GLY A 216 -11.99 -12.90 -3.24
CA GLY A 216 -11.93 -11.52 -2.78
C GLY A 216 -11.27 -11.31 -1.42
N GLN A 217 -10.69 -12.34 -0.81
CA GLN A 217 -10.19 -12.29 0.57
C GLN A 217 -8.74 -11.82 0.70
N GLN A 218 -7.96 -11.97 -0.37
CA GLN A 218 -6.52 -11.74 -0.37
C GLN A 218 -6.09 -10.81 -1.51
N PHE A 219 -5.02 -10.06 -1.27
CA PHE A 219 -4.27 -9.41 -2.34
C PHE A 219 -3.37 -10.46 -2.99
N ILE A 220 -3.47 -10.61 -4.32
CA ILE A 220 -2.68 -11.58 -5.10
C ILE A 220 -1.65 -10.92 -6.01
N GLY A 221 -1.69 -9.60 -6.11
CA GLY A 221 -0.79 -8.83 -6.94
C GLY A 221 -1.00 -7.34 -6.74
N ASN A 222 0.02 -6.57 -7.10
CA ASN A 222 -0.04 -5.12 -7.06
C ASN A 222 0.74 -4.50 -8.22
N THR A 223 0.42 -3.25 -8.52
CA THR A 223 1.17 -2.42 -9.46
C THR A 223 2.44 -1.89 -8.81
N ILE A 224 3.43 -1.53 -9.62
CA ILE A 224 4.67 -0.89 -9.18
C ILE A 224 4.97 0.27 -10.14
N GLY A 225 5.51 1.38 -9.64
CA GLY A 225 6.17 2.41 -10.46
C GLY A 225 5.58 3.82 -10.40
N ASP A 226 4.37 4.00 -9.85
CA ASP A 226 3.71 5.31 -9.81
C ASP A 226 3.93 6.00 -8.44
N ASN A 227 5.16 6.47 -8.18
CA ASN A 227 5.51 7.10 -6.91
C ASN A 227 6.47 8.31 -7.04
N ARG A 228 6.57 9.08 -5.96
CA ARG A 228 7.57 10.12 -5.72
C ARG A 228 8.06 9.97 -4.28
N ARG A 229 9.36 9.91 -4.09
CA ARG A 229 9.98 9.85 -2.75
C ARG A 229 9.91 11.24 -2.07
N PRO A 230 9.59 11.33 -0.76
CA PRO A 230 9.71 12.58 -0.02
C PRO A 230 11.18 12.97 0.17
N THR A 231 11.45 14.26 0.34
CA THR A 231 12.61 14.72 1.10
C THR A 231 12.26 14.83 2.60
N ARG A 232 13.28 14.88 3.46
CA ARG A 232 13.05 15.10 4.89
C ARG A 232 12.46 16.49 5.12
N ASN A 233 11.43 16.56 5.96
CA ASN A 233 10.82 17.82 6.38
C ASN A 233 11.84 18.71 7.13
N PRO A 234 12.19 19.90 6.62
CA PRO A 234 13.13 20.78 7.30
C PRO A 234 12.57 21.38 8.59
N ALA A 235 11.25 21.38 8.76
CA ALA A 235 10.56 21.86 9.96
C ALA A 235 10.18 20.70 10.91
N THR A 236 11.01 19.66 10.97
CA THR A 236 10.79 18.52 11.88
C THR A 236 10.73 18.99 13.33
N SER A 237 9.71 18.55 14.09
CA SER A 237 9.53 18.94 15.48
C SER A 237 10.18 17.93 16.44
N GLU A 238 11.15 18.38 17.24
CA GLU A 238 11.77 17.57 18.30
C GLU A 238 10.73 17.08 19.32
N ARG A 239 9.83 17.96 19.77
CA ARG A 239 8.72 17.60 20.66
C ARG A 239 7.84 16.47 20.10
N LEU A 240 7.56 16.47 18.79
CA LEU A 240 6.78 15.41 18.16
C LEU A 240 7.58 14.10 18.14
N ILE A 241 8.88 14.14 17.83
CA ILE A 241 9.76 12.96 17.89
C ILE A 241 9.77 12.34 19.30
N GLU A 242 9.88 13.18 20.33
CA GLU A 242 9.78 12.74 21.73
C GLU A 242 8.42 12.12 22.04
N SER A 243 7.33 12.72 21.53
CA SER A 243 5.97 12.21 21.71
C SER A 243 5.76 10.86 21.03
N ILE A 244 6.31 10.65 19.83
CA ILE A 244 6.31 9.36 19.12
C ILE A 244 7.07 8.31 19.94
N ASN A 245 8.28 8.65 20.40
CA ASN A 245 9.08 7.78 21.26
C ASN A 245 8.33 7.39 22.55
N SER A 246 7.66 8.36 23.18
CA SER A 246 6.86 8.14 24.37
C SER A 246 5.69 7.20 24.07
N LEU A 247 4.92 7.47 23.02
CA LEU A 247 3.77 6.67 22.62
C LEU A 247 4.13 5.21 22.37
N VAL A 248 5.21 4.94 21.62
CA VAL A 248 5.64 3.57 21.36
C VAL A 248 6.02 2.83 22.65
N LYS A 249 6.66 3.52 23.61
CA LYS A 249 7.06 2.93 24.90
C LYS A 249 5.87 2.69 25.83
N THR A 250 4.91 3.61 25.87
CA THR A 250 3.80 3.56 26.83
C THR A 250 2.61 2.76 26.31
N GLU A 251 2.41 2.71 24.99
CA GLU A 251 1.29 2.02 24.33
C GLU A 251 1.78 1.10 23.18
N PRO A 252 2.70 0.15 23.45
CA PRO A 252 3.29 -0.70 22.41
C PRO A 252 2.27 -1.55 21.65
N SER A 253 1.11 -1.86 22.25
CA SER A 253 0.02 -2.60 21.60
C SER A 253 -0.63 -1.88 20.43
N MET A 254 -0.41 -0.56 20.27
CA MET A 254 -0.85 0.20 19.11
C MET A 254 -0.01 -0.07 17.85
N PHE A 255 1.13 -0.74 18.00
CA PHE A 255 2.09 -0.97 16.93
C PHE A 255 2.27 -2.46 16.68
N SER A 256 2.36 -2.81 15.39
CA SER A 256 2.79 -4.14 14.96
C SER A 256 4.25 -4.09 14.54
N LEU A 257 5.07 -5.01 15.05
CA LEU A 257 6.45 -5.20 14.59
C LEU A 257 6.43 -5.92 13.23
N VAL A 258 7.18 -5.38 12.27
CA VAL A 258 7.44 -6.00 10.98
C VAL A 258 8.92 -6.24 10.85
N GLU A 259 9.30 -7.51 10.96
CA GLU A 259 10.65 -7.99 10.68
C GLU A 259 10.77 -8.36 9.20
N TRP A 260 11.70 -7.71 8.49
CA TRP A 260 11.91 -8.00 7.06
C TRP A 260 12.66 -9.30 6.86
N TYR A 261 13.67 -9.52 7.72
CA TYR A 261 14.51 -10.70 7.74
C TYR A 261 14.44 -11.28 9.15
N PRO A 262 13.41 -12.08 9.47
CA PRO A 262 13.33 -12.72 10.77
C PRO A 262 14.61 -13.53 10.99
N SER A 263 15.26 -13.32 12.13
CA SER A 263 16.35 -14.16 12.58
C SER A 263 15.79 -15.58 12.68
N ASN A 264 16.18 -16.48 11.77
CA ASN A 264 15.57 -17.80 11.58
C ASN A 264 15.08 -18.44 12.90
N GLY A 265 13.80 -18.86 12.90
CA GLY A 265 13.36 -19.98 13.73
C GLY A 265 13.88 -21.30 13.18
#